data_AF-A0A2J6SPT4-F1
#
_entry.id   AF-A0A2J6SPT4-F1
#
_cell.length_a   1.000
_cell.length_b   1.000
_cell.length_c   1.000
_cell.angle_alpha   90.00
_cell.angle_beta   90.00
_cell.angle_gamma   90.00
#
_symmetry.space_group_name_H-M   'P 1'
#
loop_
_entity.id
_entity.type
_entity.pdbx_description
1 polymer ?
#
loop_
_entity_poly.entity_id
_entity_poly.type
_entity_poly.pdbx_seq_one_letter_code
_entity_poly.pdbx_strand_id
1 'polypeptide(L)'
;MKLAMDRADIPLEEPLTRELKLEVKLQLEEYWKFHRRDLMFRRNTKLSWVLTENMITLDEATPQLKPNKLSRFCNKPTTLYLSPSGQRNNVCPTIILGCIYKDWFLRYDNEPNFEFGRFFAGPVRITSTGPQAVVDIVRSHKSLCDQASWLLTSLDRGEKPSPCCKLTTQTHKLLPLCRAIILVLDELDEDVKEDEDRRISLDEYSQAQSVLMVRTGDESHLSTRITFEHIRKQAFRLKRDDCDLEGIEVIRVSLALVVDFVTTLQQREDVATPSGMNNHTIDRSLCPSDDQNSYVDLALSADVWAEKILQQTDELGFENCLLLAGNTTTPDLILNALQ
;
A
#
# COMPACT_ATOMS: atom_id res chain seq x y z
N MET A 1 -48.91 14.46 16.58
CA MET A 1 -49.11 15.26 15.35
C MET A 1 -47.79 15.26 14.61
N LYS A 2 -47.67 14.38 13.60
CA LYS A 2 -46.49 14.28 12.72
C LYS A 2 -46.47 15.51 11.82
N LEU A 3 -45.48 16.38 11.98
CA LEU A 3 -45.08 17.31 10.92
C LEU A 3 -44.10 16.55 10.03
N ALA A 4 -44.65 15.84 9.05
CA ALA A 4 -43.91 15.47 7.87
C ALA A 4 -43.72 16.76 7.06
N MET A 5 -42.53 17.33 7.12
CA MET A 5 -42.09 18.25 6.08
C MET A 5 -41.51 17.38 4.96
N ASP A 6 -42.19 17.38 3.81
CA ASP A 6 -41.71 16.83 2.56
C ASP A 6 -40.30 17.37 2.27
N ARG A 7 -39.34 16.46 2.17
CA ARG A 7 -37.90 16.73 1.99
C ARG A 7 -37.51 16.81 0.50
N ALA A 8 -38.43 17.15 -0.40
CA ALA A 8 -38.23 16.99 -1.83
C ALA A 8 -37.98 18.29 -2.62
N ASP A 9 -38.21 19.48 -2.07
CA ASP A 9 -38.15 20.72 -2.86
C ASP A 9 -37.50 21.87 -2.08
N ILE A 10 -36.21 21.76 -1.77
CA ILE A 10 -35.39 22.98 -1.57
C ILE A 10 -34.83 23.31 -2.95
N PRO A 11 -35.30 24.36 -3.64
CA PRO A 11 -34.66 24.80 -4.87
C PRO A 11 -33.22 25.17 -4.52
N LEU A 12 -32.25 24.51 -5.15
CA LEU A 12 -30.89 25.02 -5.20
C LEU A 12 -30.97 26.35 -5.98
N GLU A 13 -31.09 27.47 -5.27
CA GLU A 13 -30.91 28.79 -5.89
C GLU A 13 -29.44 28.91 -6.29
N GLU A 14 -29.15 28.71 -7.58
CA GLU A 14 -27.87 29.08 -8.15
C GLU A 14 -27.76 30.62 -8.19
N PRO A 15 -26.61 31.20 -7.81
CA PRO A 15 -25.39 30.55 -7.33
C PRO A 15 -25.42 30.24 -5.83
N LEU A 16 -24.83 29.09 -5.42
CA LEU A 16 -24.63 28.75 -4.00
C LEU A 16 -24.01 29.93 -3.23
N THR A 17 -24.50 30.17 -2.02
CA THR A 17 -23.87 31.14 -1.12
C THR A 17 -22.43 30.72 -0.81
N ARG A 18 -21.57 31.69 -0.48
CA ARG A 18 -20.15 31.44 -0.15
C ARG A 18 -19.98 30.44 0.99
N GLU A 19 -20.88 30.47 1.97
CA GLU A 19 -20.89 29.54 3.12
C GLU A 19 -21.23 28.11 2.67
N LEU A 20 -22.23 27.96 1.81
CA LEU A 20 -22.63 26.66 1.27
C LEU A 20 -21.56 26.06 0.34
N LYS A 21 -20.88 26.89 -0.46
CA LYS A 21 -19.72 26.45 -1.25
C LYS A 21 -18.59 25.92 -0.37
N LEU A 22 -18.34 26.55 0.77
CA LEU A 22 -17.30 26.10 1.71
C LEU A 22 -17.68 24.75 2.34
N GLU A 23 -18.94 24.56 2.73
CA GLU A 23 -19.43 23.30 3.28
C GLU A 23 -19.33 22.15 2.26
N VAL A 24 -19.83 22.38 1.03
CA VAL A 24 -19.72 21.41 -0.07
C VAL A 24 -18.26 21.08 -0.36
N LYS A 25 -17.36 22.07 -0.32
CA LYS A 25 -15.93 21.85 -0.49
C LYS A 25 -15.38 20.88 0.56
N LEU A 26 -15.69 21.09 1.84
CA LEU A 26 -15.21 20.23 2.93
C LEU A 26 -15.70 18.79 2.78
N GLN A 27 -16.96 18.60 2.39
CA GLN A 27 -17.52 17.26 2.17
C GLN A 27 -16.93 16.57 0.94
N LEU A 28 -16.68 17.32 -0.14
CA LEU A 28 -15.94 16.83 -1.30
C LEU A 28 -14.53 16.40 -0.89
N GLU A 29 -13.82 17.19 -0.08
CA GLU A 29 -12.51 16.80 0.43
C GLU A 29 -12.55 15.53 1.28
N GLU A 30 -13.54 15.38 2.16
CA GLU A 30 -13.75 14.17 2.96
C GLU A 30 -14.06 12.95 2.10
N TYR A 31 -14.96 13.10 1.12
CA TYR A 31 -15.26 12.04 0.16
C TYR A 31 -14.03 11.63 -0.65
N TRP A 32 -13.25 12.61 -1.13
CA TRP A 32 -12.02 12.34 -1.85
C TRP A 32 -11.05 11.52 -0.99
N LYS A 33 -10.87 11.91 0.28
CA LYS A 33 -10.05 11.18 1.24
C LYS A 33 -10.58 9.75 1.40
N PHE A 34 -11.85 9.56 1.72
CA PHE A 34 -12.43 8.24 1.94
C PHE A 34 -12.41 7.34 0.69
N HIS A 35 -12.90 7.83 -0.44
CA HIS A 35 -13.06 7.02 -1.65
C HIS A 35 -11.71 6.69 -2.29
N ARG A 36 -10.82 7.68 -2.41
CA ARG A 36 -9.54 7.51 -3.11
C ARG A 36 -8.47 6.89 -2.21
N ARG A 37 -8.31 7.39 -0.98
CA ARG A 37 -7.25 6.91 -0.07
C ARG A 37 -7.61 5.57 0.56
N ASP A 38 -8.84 5.38 1.00
CA ASP A 38 -9.21 4.15 1.71
C ASP A 38 -9.84 3.11 0.80
N LEU A 39 -10.95 3.41 0.13
CA LEU A 39 -11.73 2.37 -0.57
C LEU A 39 -10.96 1.78 -1.77
N MET A 40 -10.48 2.64 -2.68
CA MET A 40 -9.79 2.19 -3.90
C MET A 40 -8.43 1.55 -3.58
N PHE A 41 -7.67 2.12 -2.64
CA PHE A 41 -6.42 1.53 -2.20
C PHE A 41 -6.64 0.16 -1.55
N ARG A 42 -7.56 0.04 -0.57
CA ARG A 42 -7.85 -1.25 0.09
C ARG A 42 -8.26 -2.30 -0.93
N ARG A 43 -9.12 -1.95 -1.88
CA ARG A 43 -9.54 -2.86 -2.96
C ARG A 43 -8.36 -3.29 -3.82
N ASN A 44 -7.55 -2.36 -4.30
CA ASN A 44 -6.39 -2.65 -5.16
C ASN A 44 -5.31 -3.47 -4.44
N THR A 45 -5.04 -3.13 -3.18
CA THR A 45 -4.12 -3.88 -2.32
C THR A 45 -4.65 -5.29 -2.11
N LYS A 46 -5.91 -5.46 -1.71
CA LYS A 46 -6.54 -6.79 -1.56
C LYS A 46 -6.44 -7.63 -2.83
N LEU A 47 -6.78 -7.07 -4.00
CA LEU A 47 -6.68 -7.78 -5.28
C LEU A 47 -5.25 -8.23 -5.59
N SER A 48 -4.25 -7.45 -5.19
CA SER A 48 -2.84 -7.81 -5.40
C SER A 48 -2.30 -8.88 -4.44
N TRP A 49 -2.98 -9.08 -3.32
CA TRP A 49 -2.64 -10.06 -2.28
C TRP A 49 -3.50 -11.33 -2.33
N VAL A 50 -4.58 -11.34 -3.12
CA VAL A 50 -5.49 -12.50 -3.23
C VAL A 50 -5.49 -13.11 -4.62
N LEU A 51 -5.14 -12.36 -5.67
CA LEU A 51 -5.08 -12.91 -7.02
C LEU A 51 -3.63 -13.32 -7.35
N THR A 52 -3.42 -14.62 -7.60
CA THR A 52 -2.09 -15.17 -7.92
C THR A 52 -1.47 -14.53 -9.16
N GLU A 53 -2.29 -14.23 -10.17
CA GLU A 53 -1.88 -13.50 -11.37
C GLU A 53 -1.33 -12.11 -11.06
N ASN A 54 -1.69 -11.53 -9.92
CA ASN A 54 -1.23 -10.21 -9.48
C ASN A 54 0.08 -10.24 -8.70
N MET A 55 0.42 -11.37 -8.09
CA MET A 55 1.64 -11.59 -7.34
C MET A 55 2.84 -11.88 -8.26
N ILE A 56 4.03 -11.68 -7.72
CA ILE A 56 5.23 -12.32 -8.27
C ILE A 56 5.26 -13.74 -7.73
N THR A 57 5.54 -14.71 -8.60
CA THR A 57 5.62 -16.12 -8.24
C THR A 57 7.04 -16.60 -8.46
N LEU A 58 7.60 -17.30 -7.47
CA LEU A 58 8.88 -17.99 -7.54
C LEU A 58 8.63 -19.49 -7.64
N ASP A 59 9.10 -20.08 -8.73
CA ASP A 59 9.16 -21.52 -8.99
C ASP A 59 10.62 -21.95 -9.19
N GLU A 60 10.88 -23.11 -9.81
CA GLU A 60 12.25 -23.59 -10.10
C GLU A 60 13.01 -22.70 -11.08
N ALA A 61 12.31 -21.91 -11.91
CA ALA A 61 12.95 -21.06 -12.87
C ALA A 61 13.60 -19.85 -12.20
N THR A 62 14.60 -19.28 -12.88
CA THR A 62 15.20 -18.01 -12.47
C THR A 62 14.10 -16.97 -12.26
N PRO A 63 14.06 -16.28 -11.10
CA PRO A 63 13.05 -15.25 -10.84
C PRO A 63 13.02 -14.23 -11.96
N GLN A 64 11.85 -13.97 -12.55
CA GLN A 64 11.67 -12.92 -13.56
C GLN A 64 10.67 -11.87 -13.09
N LEU A 65 11.15 -10.65 -12.90
CA LEU A 65 10.30 -9.50 -12.62
C LEU A 65 9.75 -8.93 -13.93
N LYS A 66 8.48 -9.24 -14.22
CA LYS A 66 7.79 -8.66 -15.37
C LYS A 66 7.60 -7.14 -15.17
N PRO A 67 7.71 -6.30 -16.20
CA PRO A 67 7.55 -4.84 -16.07
C PRO A 67 6.22 -4.43 -15.43
N ASN A 68 5.13 -5.15 -15.72
CA ASN A 68 3.81 -4.89 -15.14
C ASN A 68 3.69 -5.26 -13.65
N LYS A 69 4.72 -5.88 -13.07
CA LYS A 69 4.83 -6.19 -11.63
C LYS A 69 5.78 -5.26 -10.89
N LEU A 70 6.48 -4.36 -11.58
CA LEU A 70 7.45 -3.46 -10.96
C LEU A 70 6.82 -2.60 -9.85
N SER A 71 5.61 -2.08 -10.07
CA SER A 71 4.85 -1.31 -9.07
C SER A 71 4.56 -2.08 -7.77
N ARG A 72 4.63 -3.42 -7.79
CA ARG A 72 4.43 -4.27 -6.62
C ARG A 72 5.65 -4.30 -5.70
N PHE A 73 6.85 -4.08 -6.25
CA PHE A 73 8.10 -3.94 -5.50
C PHE A 73 8.36 -2.49 -5.08
N CYS A 74 8.00 -1.53 -5.93
CA CYS A 74 8.25 -0.12 -5.65
C CYS A 74 7.43 0.38 -4.44
N ASN A 75 7.99 1.38 -3.76
CA ASN A 75 7.38 2.10 -2.65
C ASN A 75 6.94 1.19 -1.49
N LYS A 76 7.58 0.02 -1.34
CA LYS A 76 7.44 -0.87 -0.19
C LYS A 76 8.76 -0.92 0.59
N PRO A 77 8.75 -0.82 1.92
CA PRO A 77 9.94 -0.99 2.74
C PRO A 77 10.42 -2.44 2.77
N THR A 78 9.56 -3.42 2.48
CA THR A 78 9.94 -4.84 2.49
C THR A 78 9.05 -5.68 1.57
N THR A 79 9.34 -6.98 1.48
CA THR A 79 8.62 -7.98 0.71
C THR A 79 8.22 -9.13 1.62
N LEU A 80 6.96 -9.58 1.53
CA LEU A 80 6.46 -10.74 2.25
C LEU A 80 6.45 -11.96 1.32
N TYR A 81 7.35 -12.90 1.59
CA TYR A 81 7.43 -14.19 0.94
C TYR A 81 6.46 -15.17 1.60
N LEU A 82 5.58 -15.74 0.79
CA LEU A 82 4.59 -16.73 1.23
C LEU A 82 5.13 -18.11 0.87
N SER A 83 5.67 -18.83 1.85
CA SER A 83 6.05 -20.24 1.65
C SER A 83 4.81 -21.09 1.37
N PRO A 84 4.93 -22.29 0.78
CA PRO A 84 3.77 -23.17 0.54
C PRO A 84 2.92 -23.42 1.80
N SER A 85 3.56 -23.61 2.96
CA SER A 85 2.88 -23.80 4.25
C SER A 85 2.32 -22.50 4.87
N GLY A 86 2.72 -21.34 4.36
CA GLY A 86 2.18 -20.02 4.73
C GLY A 86 1.04 -19.55 3.84
N GLN A 87 0.54 -20.39 2.93
CA GLN A 87 -0.51 -20.07 1.96
C GLN A 87 -1.81 -20.80 2.31
N ARG A 88 -2.95 -20.18 1.97
CA ARG A 88 -4.26 -20.85 1.96
C ARG A 88 -4.81 -20.79 0.55
N ASN A 89 -5.10 -21.93 -0.07
CA ASN A 89 -5.55 -22.00 -1.48
C ASN A 89 -4.61 -21.28 -2.45
N ASN A 90 -3.29 -21.42 -2.28
CA ASN A 90 -2.24 -20.77 -3.10
C ASN A 90 -2.18 -19.24 -3.02
N VAL A 91 -2.81 -18.61 -2.02
CA VAL A 91 -2.82 -17.15 -1.86
C VAL A 91 -2.50 -16.76 -0.42
N CYS A 92 -2.18 -15.48 -0.20
CA CYS A 92 -2.04 -14.95 1.16
C CYS A 92 -3.42 -15.00 1.85
N PRO A 93 -3.52 -15.56 3.06
CA PRO A 93 -4.75 -15.45 3.83
C PRO A 93 -5.11 -13.98 4.04
N THR A 94 -6.38 -13.63 3.82
CA THR A 94 -6.85 -12.23 3.92
C THR A 94 -6.69 -11.67 5.33
N ILE A 95 -6.66 -12.52 6.35
CA ILE A 95 -6.43 -12.12 7.73
C ILE A 95 -5.02 -11.54 7.95
N ILE A 96 -3.99 -12.08 7.29
CA ILE A 96 -2.61 -11.57 7.35
C ILE A 96 -2.57 -10.15 6.79
N LEU A 97 -3.17 -9.94 5.61
CA LEU A 97 -3.29 -8.60 5.04
C LEU A 97 -4.08 -7.66 5.95
N GLY A 98 -5.17 -8.14 6.57
CA GLY A 98 -5.96 -7.36 7.51
C GLY A 98 -5.15 -6.87 8.71
N CYS A 99 -4.34 -7.75 9.30
CA CYS A 99 -3.45 -7.41 10.41
C CYS A 99 -2.39 -6.39 9.98
N ILE A 100 -1.68 -6.66 8.89
CA ILE A 100 -0.66 -5.74 8.35
C ILE A 100 -1.27 -4.37 8.07
N TYR A 101 -2.41 -4.33 7.38
CA TYR A 101 -3.07 -3.08 7.03
C TYR A 101 -3.46 -2.28 8.27
N LYS A 102 -4.11 -2.94 9.26
CA LYS A 102 -4.53 -2.29 10.50
C LYS A 102 -3.34 -1.71 11.26
N ASP A 103 -2.32 -2.53 11.51
CA ASP A 103 -1.17 -2.13 12.31
C ASP A 103 -0.39 -1.02 11.60
N TRP A 104 -0.11 -1.19 10.30
CA TRP A 104 0.57 -0.16 9.51
C TRP A 104 -0.21 1.15 9.49
N PHE A 105 -1.54 1.11 9.32
CA PHE A 105 -2.39 2.31 9.31
C PHE A 105 -2.31 3.08 10.64
N LEU A 106 -2.29 2.35 11.77
CA LEU A 106 -2.13 2.94 13.11
C LEU A 106 -0.74 3.57 13.32
N ARG A 107 0.33 3.03 12.72
CA ARG A 107 1.69 3.59 12.85
C ARG A 107 1.90 4.93 12.14
N TYR A 108 0.97 5.32 11.28
CA TYR A 108 0.96 6.62 10.60
C TYR A 108 -0.22 7.49 11.07
N ASP A 109 -0.62 7.36 12.34
CA ASP A 109 -1.67 8.17 12.98
C ASP A 109 -2.99 8.18 12.20
N ASN A 110 -3.35 7.04 11.59
CA ASN A 110 -4.52 6.88 10.72
C ASN A 110 -4.49 7.71 9.43
N GLU A 111 -3.34 8.29 9.08
CA GLU A 111 -3.15 9.08 7.87
C GLU A 111 -1.94 8.64 7.02
N PRO A 112 -1.75 7.35 6.74
CA PRO A 112 -0.61 6.93 5.91
C PRO A 112 -0.69 7.50 4.49
N ASN A 113 0.47 7.73 3.90
CA ASN A 113 0.57 8.08 2.49
C ASN A 113 0.39 6.82 1.62
N PHE A 114 -0.67 6.78 0.83
CA PHE A 114 -1.01 5.70 -0.09
C PHE A 114 -0.57 5.95 -1.54
N GLU A 115 -0.05 7.15 -1.81
CA GLU A 115 0.27 7.58 -3.16
C GLU A 115 1.29 6.65 -3.80
N PHE A 116 1.10 6.43 -5.10
CA PHE A 116 1.96 5.58 -5.92
C PHE A 116 2.13 4.17 -5.32
N GLY A 117 1.10 3.69 -4.62
CA GLY A 117 1.07 2.37 -4.01
C GLY A 117 1.98 2.22 -2.80
N ARG A 118 2.35 3.29 -2.09
CA ARG A 118 3.04 3.18 -0.79
C ARG A 118 2.26 2.27 0.15
N PHE A 119 2.93 1.24 0.66
CA PHE A 119 2.36 0.27 1.59
C PHE A 119 3.47 -0.48 2.32
N PHE A 120 3.12 -1.24 3.35
CA PHE A 120 4.05 -2.03 4.16
C PHE A 120 4.87 -3.05 3.38
N ALA A 121 4.25 -3.87 2.53
CA ALA A 121 4.96 -4.91 1.79
C ALA A 121 4.32 -5.24 0.44
N GLY A 122 5.14 -5.79 -0.45
CA GLY A 122 4.66 -6.52 -1.63
C GLY A 122 4.60 -8.02 -1.35
N PRO A 123 3.53 -8.74 -1.75
CA PRO A 123 3.47 -10.19 -1.59
C PRO A 123 4.23 -10.89 -2.72
N VAL A 124 5.04 -11.89 -2.37
CA VAL A 124 5.70 -12.81 -3.31
C VAL A 124 5.31 -14.24 -2.95
N ARG A 125 4.78 -14.97 -3.91
CA ARG A 125 4.37 -16.36 -3.74
C ARG A 125 5.54 -17.29 -4.04
N ILE A 126 5.81 -18.26 -3.18
CA ILE A 126 6.74 -19.35 -3.45
C ILE A 126 5.92 -20.61 -3.76
N THR A 127 6.14 -21.25 -4.91
CA THR A 127 5.47 -22.52 -5.23
C THR A 127 6.12 -23.66 -4.44
N SER A 128 5.50 -24.85 -4.45
CA SER A 128 6.12 -26.05 -3.86
C SER A 128 7.45 -26.45 -4.51
N THR A 129 7.70 -25.99 -5.74
CA THR A 129 8.93 -26.24 -6.49
C THR A 129 9.91 -25.05 -6.41
N GLY A 130 9.48 -23.92 -5.84
CA GLY A 130 10.31 -22.72 -5.69
C GLY A 130 11.35 -22.83 -4.56
N PRO A 131 12.12 -21.75 -4.32
CA PRO A 131 13.16 -21.71 -3.31
C PRO A 131 12.56 -21.88 -1.90
N GLN A 132 12.86 -23.01 -1.26
CA GLN A 132 12.37 -23.29 0.09
C GLN A 132 13.34 -22.81 1.17
N ALA A 133 14.65 -22.86 0.92
CA ALA A 133 15.64 -22.48 1.91
C ALA A 133 15.77 -20.96 2.04
N VAL A 134 16.00 -20.45 3.25
CA VAL A 134 16.10 -19.00 3.51
C VAL A 134 17.18 -18.35 2.62
N VAL A 135 18.34 -19.00 2.46
CA VAL A 135 19.42 -18.50 1.59
C VAL A 135 18.99 -18.36 0.13
N ASP A 136 18.17 -19.28 -0.37
CA ASP A 136 17.69 -19.29 -1.76
C ASP A 136 16.61 -18.23 -1.97
N ILE A 137 15.76 -18.01 -0.97
CA ILE A 137 14.79 -16.91 -0.94
C ILE A 137 15.54 -15.57 -0.98
N VAL A 138 16.57 -15.39 -0.15
CA VAL A 138 17.40 -14.17 -0.14
C VAL A 138 18.11 -13.96 -1.48
N ARG A 139 18.66 -15.01 -2.09
CA ARG A 139 19.28 -14.94 -3.42
C ARG A 139 18.26 -14.52 -4.48
N SER A 140 17.06 -15.09 -4.43
CA SER A 140 15.97 -14.75 -5.34
C SER A 140 15.51 -13.30 -5.17
N HIS A 141 15.42 -12.83 -3.93
CA HIS A 141 15.09 -11.45 -3.61
C HIS A 141 16.11 -10.46 -4.17
N LYS A 142 17.41 -10.71 -3.96
CA LYS A 142 18.49 -9.87 -4.52
C LYS A 142 18.37 -9.77 -6.04
N SER A 143 18.15 -10.90 -6.73
CA SER A 143 17.91 -10.93 -8.17
C SER A 143 16.70 -10.09 -8.59
N LEU A 144 15.58 -10.16 -7.86
CA LEU A 144 14.40 -9.33 -8.13
C LEU A 144 14.68 -7.83 -7.91
N CYS A 145 15.41 -7.47 -6.86
CA CYS A 145 15.81 -6.08 -6.60
C CYS A 145 16.74 -5.54 -7.70
N ASP A 146 17.66 -6.35 -8.21
CA ASP A 146 18.55 -5.96 -9.31
C ASP A 146 17.76 -5.76 -10.61
N GLN A 147 16.82 -6.66 -10.90
CA GLN A 147 15.91 -6.51 -12.04
C GLN A 147 15.02 -5.27 -11.90
N ALA A 148 14.49 -4.99 -10.69
CA ALA A 148 13.71 -3.79 -10.43
C ALA A 148 14.53 -2.52 -10.65
N SER A 149 15.77 -2.51 -10.16
CA SER A 149 16.70 -1.38 -10.34
C SER A 149 17.02 -1.15 -11.82
N TRP A 150 17.27 -2.23 -12.56
CA TRP A 150 17.51 -2.18 -14.00
C TRP A 150 16.28 -1.63 -14.75
N LEU A 151 15.09 -2.15 -14.46
CA LEU A 151 13.83 -1.68 -15.08
C LEU A 151 13.57 -0.20 -14.80
N LEU A 152 13.78 0.26 -13.57
CA LEU A 152 13.65 1.67 -13.22
C LEU A 152 14.64 2.53 -14.01
N THR A 153 15.92 2.11 -14.08
CA THR A 153 16.94 2.83 -14.87
C THR A 153 16.60 2.85 -16.36
N SER A 154 15.99 1.79 -16.90
CA SER A 154 15.51 1.76 -18.29
C SER A 154 14.36 2.76 -18.53
N LEU A 155 13.44 2.88 -17.57
CA LEU A 155 12.37 3.87 -17.63
C LEU A 155 12.92 5.31 -17.58
N ASP A 156 13.96 5.57 -16.77
CA ASP A 156 14.65 6.87 -16.74
C ASP A 156 15.26 7.26 -18.09
N ARG A 157 15.71 6.28 -18.87
CA ARG A 157 16.25 6.49 -20.22
C ARG A 157 15.17 6.72 -21.29
N GLY A 158 13.89 6.74 -20.91
CA GLY A 158 12.78 6.93 -21.83
C GLY A 158 12.44 5.69 -22.66
N GLU A 159 12.90 4.50 -22.26
CA GLU A 159 12.45 3.25 -22.86
C GLU A 159 10.96 3.08 -22.54
N LYS A 160 10.11 3.00 -23.58
CA LYS A 160 8.65 3.02 -23.43
C LYS A 160 8.20 1.91 -22.46
N PRO A 161 7.50 2.24 -21.35
CA PRO A 161 6.89 1.23 -20.53
C PRO A 161 5.90 0.40 -21.37
N SER A 162 5.71 -0.85 -20.98
CA SER A 162 4.60 -1.65 -21.48
C SER A 162 3.30 -0.84 -21.37
N PRO A 163 2.40 -0.84 -22.39
CA PRO A 163 1.25 0.08 -22.49
C PRO A 163 0.29 0.04 -21.29
N CYS A 164 0.40 -0.96 -20.42
CA CYS A 164 -0.45 -1.17 -19.26
C CYS A 164 0.05 -0.47 -17.97
N CYS A 165 1.19 0.21 -17.97
CA CYS A 165 1.79 0.78 -16.76
C CYS A 165 2.28 2.22 -16.96
N LYS A 166 1.53 3.18 -16.39
CA LYS A 166 2.00 4.57 -16.18
C LYS A 166 3.00 4.62 -15.02
N LEU A 167 4.08 3.86 -15.13
CA LEU A 167 5.19 3.87 -14.17
C LEU A 167 6.13 5.02 -14.54
N THR A 168 6.40 5.91 -13.58
CA THR A 168 7.50 6.87 -13.70
C THR A 168 8.46 6.66 -12.54
N THR A 169 9.74 6.86 -12.78
CA THR A 169 10.80 6.77 -11.76
C THR A 169 10.73 7.88 -10.71
N GLN A 170 10.09 9.00 -11.07
CA GLN A 170 9.71 10.06 -10.14
C GLN A 170 8.75 9.54 -9.07
N THR A 171 7.79 8.69 -9.47
CA THR A 171 6.70 8.22 -8.59
C THR A 171 6.94 6.84 -8.00
N HIS A 172 7.81 6.02 -8.58
CA HIS A 172 8.06 4.64 -8.17
C HIS A 172 9.55 4.42 -7.90
N LYS A 173 9.88 4.17 -6.63
CA LYS A 173 11.27 3.95 -6.18
C LYS A 173 11.41 2.59 -5.52
N LEU A 174 12.54 1.93 -5.73
CA LEU A 174 12.94 0.79 -4.92
C LEU A 174 13.52 1.33 -3.62
N LEU A 175 12.82 1.14 -2.50
CA LEU A 175 13.29 1.68 -1.21
C LEU A 175 14.52 0.90 -0.74
N PRO A 176 15.54 1.55 -0.15
CA PRO A 176 16.72 0.88 0.39
C PRO A 176 16.39 -0.26 1.35
N LEU A 177 15.39 -0.06 2.22
CA LEU A 177 14.95 -1.06 3.19
C LEU A 177 14.42 -2.33 2.51
N CYS A 178 13.84 -2.21 1.31
CA CYS A 178 13.34 -3.35 0.54
C CYS A 178 14.48 -4.31 0.21
N ARG A 179 15.68 -3.80 -0.11
CA ARG A 179 16.86 -4.65 -0.38
C ARG A 179 17.40 -5.30 0.88
N ALA A 180 17.31 -4.62 2.02
CA ALA A 180 17.99 -4.98 3.26
C ALA A 180 17.25 -6.02 4.11
N ILE A 181 15.92 -5.99 4.12
CA ILE A 181 15.11 -6.86 4.96
C ILE A 181 13.95 -7.49 4.20
N ILE A 182 13.74 -8.79 4.40
CA ILE A 182 12.58 -9.51 3.87
C ILE A 182 11.83 -10.23 4.99
N LEU A 183 10.57 -10.53 4.72
CA LEU A 183 9.71 -11.28 5.61
C LEU A 183 9.37 -12.62 4.96
N VAL A 184 9.36 -13.70 5.73
CA VAL A 184 8.92 -15.01 5.28
C VAL A 184 7.80 -15.50 6.19
N LEU A 185 6.61 -15.66 5.60
CA LEU A 185 5.49 -16.35 6.20
C LEU A 185 5.64 -17.84 5.86
N ASP A 186 6.26 -18.58 6.78
CA ASP A 186 6.59 -19.99 6.60
C ASP A 186 5.55 -20.94 7.21
N GLU A 187 4.67 -20.44 8.07
CA GLU A 187 3.56 -21.19 8.67
C GLU A 187 2.36 -20.28 8.92
N LEU A 188 1.17 -20.85 8.94
CA LEU A 188 -0.03 -20.19 9.41
C LEU A 188 -0.36 -20.65 10.82
N ASP A 189 -0.74 -19.70 11.67
CA ASP A 189 -1.44 -20.02 12.89
C ASP A 189 -2.88 -20.42 12.53
N GLU A 190 -3.16 -21.71 12.64
CA GLU A 190 -4.49 -22.27 12.36
C GLU A 190 -5.41 -22.23 13.59
N ASP A 191 -4.87 -21.97 14.78
CA ASP A 191 -5.61 -21.92 16.05
C ASP A 191 -6.27 -20.55 16.27
N VAL A 192 -6.95 -20.07 15.23
CA VAL A 192 -7.63 -18.78 15.24
C VAL A 192 -8.84 -18.87 16.16
N LYS A 193 -8.77 -18.19 17.30
CA LYS A 193 -9.89 -18.09 18.23
C LYS A 193 -10.94 -17.14 17.68
N GLU A 194 -12.11 -17.69 17.42
CA GLU A 194 -13.32 -16.91 17.16
C GLU A 194 -13.97 -16.55 18.49
N ASP A 195 -14.49 -15.32 18.61
CA ASP A 195 -15.34 -14.93 19.72
C ASP A 195 -16.77 -15.52 19.58
N GLU A 196 -17.64 -15.22 20.54
CA GLU A 196 -19.04 -15.70 20.54
C GLU A 196 -19.82 -15.30 19.27
N ASP A 197 -19.43 -14.19 18.62
CA ASP A 197 -20.02 -13.66 17.40
C ASP A 197 -19.35 -14.21 16.12
N ARG A 198 -18.44 -15.19 16.24
CA ARG A 198 -17.61 -15.72 15.14
C ARG A 198 -16.71 -14.67 14.49
N ARG A 199 -16.31 -13.65 15.24
CA ARG A 199 -15.34 -12.65 14.80
C ARG A 199 -13.96 -13.04 15.28
N ILE A 200 -12.97 -12.64 14.50
CA ILE A 200 -11.57 -12.87 14.81
C ILE A 200 -10.95 -11.54 15.23
N SER A 201 -10.33 -11.53 16.41
CA SER A 201 -9.54 -10.39 16.85
C SER A 201 -8.25 -10.30 16.03
N LEU A 202 -8.13 -9.25 15.21
CA LEU A 202 -6.90 -9.00 14.43
C LEU A 202 -5.72 -8.71 15.36
N ASP A 203 -5.95 -8.09 16.51
CA ASP A 203 -4.90 -7.84 17.51
C ASP A 203 -4.33 -9.15 18.05
N GLU A 204 -5.18 -10.03 18.55
CA GLU A 204 -4.74 -11.32 19.09
C GLU A 204 -4.07 -12.18 18.02
N TYR A 205 -4.66 -12.23 16.81
CA TYR A 205 -4.08 -12.98 15.71
C TYR A 205 -2.72 -12.42 15.27
N SER A 206 -2.56 -11.09 15.17
CA SER A 206 -1.29 -10.46 14.80
C SER A 206 -0.17 -10.72 15.82
N GLN A 207 -0.52 -10.91 17.10
CA GLN A 207 0.42 -11.23 18.16
C GLN A 207 0.81 -12.72 18.16
N ALA A 208 -0.13 -13.60 17.82
CA ALA A 208 0.09 -15.05 17.77
C ALA A 208 0.80 -15.50 16.49
N GLN A 209 0.40 -14.95 15.34
CA GLN A 209 0.99 -15.29 14.05
C GLN A 209 2.47 -14.92 14.00
N SER A 210 3.33 -15.93 13.82
CA SER A 210 4.77 -15.73 13.70
C SER A 210 5.21 -15.50 12.25
N VAL A 211 6.26 -14.71 12.06
CA VAL A 211 6.90 -14.43 10.77
C VAL A 211 8.41 -14.45 10.96
N LEU A 212 9.14 -14.97 9.97
CA LEU A 212 10.59 -14.82 9.95
C LEU A 212 10.94 -13.45 9.38
N MET A 213 11.80 -12.73 10.09
CA MET A 213 12.40 -11.49 9.62
C MET A 213 13.87 -11.76 9.31
N VAL A 214 14.26 -11.48 8.07
CA VAL A 214 15.56 -11.90 7.53
C VAL A 214 16.33 -10.68 7.03
N ARG A 215 17.53 -10.47 7.58
CA ARG A 215 18.51 -9.51 7.04
C ARG A 215 19.22 -10.12 5.85
N THR A 216 19.15 -9.45 4.70
CA THR A 216 19.72 -9.98 3.45
C THR A 216 21.22 -9.77 3.32
N GLY A 217 21.79 -8.92 4.19
CA GLY A 217 23.17 -8.45 4.13
C GLY A 217 23.42 -7.27 3.18
N ASP A 218 22.42 -6.81 2.43
CA ASP A 218 22.52 -5.61 1.58
C ASP A 218 21.96 -4.37 2.31
N GLU A 219 22.80 -3.75 3.13
CA GLU A 219 22.46 -2.53 3.89
C GLU A 219 23.19 -1.28 3.34
N SER A 220 23.73 -1.38 2.13
CA SER A 220 24.64 -0.39 1.53
C SER A 220 24.04 1.01 1.39
N HIS A 221 22.71 1.11 1.29
CA HIS A 221 21.97 2.35 1.07
C HIS A 221 21.13 2.80 2.28
N LEU A 222 21.33 2.17 3.45
CA LEU A 222 20.65 2.58 4.67
C LEU A 222 21.47 3.65 5.42
N SER A 223 20.76 4.57 6.08
CA SER A 223 21.36 5.57 6.97
C SER A 223 22.06 4.96 8.18
N THR A 224 21.61 3.78 8.63
CA THR A 224 22.22 3.04 9.74
C THR A 224 21.97 1.55 9.58
N ARG A 225 22.92 0.73 10.01
CA ARG A 225 22.79 -0.73 10.02
C ARG A 225 21.55 -1.20 10.77
N ILE A 226 20.96 -2.29 10.30
CA ILE A 226 19.84 -2.94 11.00
C ILE A 226 20.41 -3.78 12.14
N THR A 227 19.75 -3.75 13.29
CA THR A 227 20.06 -4.63 14.43
C THR A 227 18.77 -5.19 15.02
N PHE A 228 18.79 -6.47 15.38
CA PHE A 228 17.69 -7.15 16.04
C PHE A 228 17.82 -7.18 17.57
N GLU A 229 18.86 -6.57 18.15
CA GLU A 229 19.15 -6.64 19.58
C GLU A 229 17.97 -6.26 20.48
N HIS A 230 17.24 -5.19 20.14
CA HIS A 230 16.11 -4.69 20.93
C HIS A 230 14.89 -5.61 20.92
N ILE A 231 14.72 -6.39 19.85
CA ILE A 231 13.57 -7.28 19.67
C ILE A 231 13.91 -8.75 19.91
N ARG A 232 15.19 -9.10 20.06
CA ARG A 232 15.66 -10.48 20.25
C ARG A 232 15.05 -11.16 21.48
N LYS A 233 14.76 -10.39 22.54
CA LYS A 233 14.10 -10.92 23.76
C LYS A 233 12.65 -11.34 23.53
N GLN A 234 12.01 -10.81 22.49
CA GLN A 234 10.64 -11.12 22.09
C GLN A 234 10.59 -12.15 20.96
N ALA A 235 11.76 -12.65 20.52
CA ALA A 235 11.84 -13.60 19.44
C ALA A 235 11.32 -14.98 19.89
N PHE A 236 10.51 -15.59 19.04
CA PHE A 236 10.12 -16.98 19.17
C PHE A 236 11.28 -17.88 18.75
N ARG A 237 11.20 -19.16 19.16
CA ARG A 237 12.13 -20.19 18.71
C ARG A 237 12.01 -20.35 17.19
N LEU A 238 13.15 -20.32 16.49
CA LEU A 238 13.22 -20.70 15.08
C LEU A 238 12.77 -22.16 14.94
N LYS A 239 11.81 -22.42 14.05
CA LYS A 239 11.31 -23.77 13.76
C LYS A 239 11.89 -24.33 12.46
N ARG A 240 13.07 -23.85 12.06
CA ARG A 240 13.77 -24.26 10.85
C ARG A 240 15.28 -24.33 11.11
N ASP A 241 15.93 -25.26 10.43
CA ASP A 241 17.36 -25.53 10.60
C ASP A 241 18.25 -24.78 9.59
N ASP A 242 17.64 -24.16 8.58
CA ASP A 242 18.32 -23.45 7.47
C ASP A 242 18.52 -21.94 7.74
N CYS A 243 18.49 -21.55 9.02
CA CYS A 243 18.57 -20.15 9.45
C CYS A 243 19.97 -19.73 9.95
N ASP A 244 20.88 -20.68 10.18
CA ASP A 244 22.26 -20.42 10.59
C ASP A 244 23.15 -20.24 9.35
N LEU A 245 23.24 -19.00 8.87
CA LEU A 245 23.89 -18.66 7.61
C LEU A 245 24.85 -17.49 7.82
N GLU A 246 26.07 -17.62 7.29
CA GLU A 246 27.07 -16.56 7.41
C GLU A 246 26.59 -15.28 6.70
N GLY A 247 26.58 -14.16 7.44
CA GLY A 247 26.19 -12.85 6.92
C GLY A 247 24.67 -12.63 6.74
N ILE A 248 23.83 -13.60 7.10
CA ILE A 248 22.36 -13.46 7.12
C ILE A 248 21.88 -13.70 8.56
N GLU A 249 21.25 -12.70 9.16
CA GLU A 249 20.64 -12.83 10.47
C GLU A 249 19.13 -13.06 10.31
N VAL A 250 18.61 -14.10 10.97
CA VAL A 250 17.19 -14.47 10.96
C VAL A 250 16.66 -14.48 12.39
N ILE A 251 15.52 -13.84 12.61
CA ILE A 251 14.74 -14.00 13.85
C ILE A 251 13.30 -14.34 13.50
N ARG A 252 12.61 -15.01 14.43
CA ARG A 252 11.17 -15.22 14.36
C ARG A 252 10.49 -14.37 15.40
N VAL A 253 9.46 -13.63 15.02
CA VAL A 253 8.73 -12.69 15.89
C VAL A 253 7.26 -12.65 15.49
N SER A 254 6.41 -11.99 16.28
CA SER A 254 5.00 -11.79 15.92
C SER A 254 4.84 -10.87 14.71
N LEU A 255 3.76 -11.05 13.97
CA LEU A 255 3.42 -10.20 12.83
C LEU A 255 3.28 -8.73 13.25
N ALA A 256 2.66 -8.47 14.41
CA ALA A 256 2.53 -7.12 14.97
C ALA A 256 3.89 -6.45 15.20
N LEU A 257 4.84 -7.18 15.82
CA LEU A 257 6.18 -6.66 16.09
C LEU A 257 6.97 -6.39 14.81
N VAL A 258 6.79 -7.21 13.77
CA VAL A 258 7.38 -7.01 12.45
C VAL A 258 6.87 -5.72 11.80
N VAL A 259 5.56 -5.48 11.85
CA VAL A 259 4.96 -4.28 11.27
C VAL A 259 5.48 -3.03 11.97
N ASP A 260 5.53 -3.05 13.31
CA ASP A 260 6.09 -1.95 14.09
C ASP A 260 7.57 -1.70 13.76
N PHE A 261 8.39 -2.75 13.78
CA PHE A 261 9.83 -2.65 13.58
C PHE A 261 10.18 -2.11 12.18
N VAL A 262 9.61 -2.68 11.12
CA VAL A 262 9.91 -2.27 9.74
C VAL A 262 9.37 -0.87 9.46
N THR A 263 8.20 -0.50 10.01
CA THR A 263 7.66 0.86 9.86
C THR A 263 8.54 1.88 10.56
N THR A 264 9.02 1.58 11.77
CA THR A 264 9.96 2.43 12.51
C THR A 264 11.27 2.62 11.75
N LEU A 265 11.82 1.55 11.16
CA LEU A 265 12.99 1.65 10.29
C LEU A 265 12.72 2.53 9.07
N GLN A 266 11.57 2.36 8.39
CA GLN A 266 11.25 3.18 7.22
C GLN A 266 11.09 4.66 7.60
N GLN A 267 10.45 4.98 8.72
CA GLN A 267 10.32 6.35 9.21
C GLN A 267 11.69 6.98 9.49
N ARG A 268 12.63 6.21 10.06
CA ARG A 268 14.02 6.65 10.25
C ARG A 268 14.70 6.95 8.91
N GLU A 269 14.57 6.07 7.92
CA GLU A 269 15.16 6.29 6.59
C GLU A 269 14.53 7.48 5.86
N ASP A 270 13.22 7.70 6.01
CA ASP A 270 12.51 8.86 5.48
C ASP A 270 13.03 10.18 6.08
N VAL A 271 13.37 10.19 7.38
CA VAL A 271 13.98 11.35 8.05
C VAL A 271 15.43 11.55 7.62
N ALA A 272 16.20 10.47 7.49
CA ALA A 272 17.62 10.53 7.16
C ALA A 272 17.90 10.85 5.69
N THR A 273 16.93 10.58 4.81
CA THR A 273 17.01 10.91 3.39
C THR A 273 16.07 12.07 3.10
N PRO A 274 16.54 13.34 3.18
CA PRO A 274 15.75 14.50 2.81
C PRO A 274 15.63 14.60 1.28
N SER A 275 15.13 13.55 0.62
CA SER A 275 14.68 13.62 -0.76
C SER A 275 13.28 14.24 -0.78
N GLY A 276 13.17 15.56 -0.59
CA GLY A 276 12.08 16.45 -1.02
C GLY A 276 10.61 16.11 -0.69
N MET A 277 10.32 14.96 -0.10
CA MET A 277 8.98 14.47 0.17
C MET A 277 8.65 14.79 1.61
N ASN A 278 7.99 15.93 1.82
CA ASN A 278 7.18 16.05 3.03
C ASN A 278 6.18 14.90 3.01
N ASN A 279 6.28 13.99 3.98
CA ASN A 279 5.38 12.84 4.12
C ASN A 279 3.89 13.23 4.26
N HIS A 280 3.59 14.50 4.50
CA HIS A 280 2.25 15.07 4.60
C HIS A 280 1.86 16.00 3.44
N THR A 281 2.77 16.30 2.52
CA THR A 281 2.46 17.15 1.37
C THR A 281 2.44 16.29 0.13
N ILE A 282 1.28 16.20 -0.51
CA ILE A 282 1.11 15.66 -1.86
C ILE A 282 2.24 16.22 -2.71
N ASP A 283 3.13 15.36 -3.21
CA ASP A 283 4.31 15.80 -3.93
C ASP A 283 3.89 16.29 -5.31
N ARG A 284 3.50 17.57 -5.35
CA ARG A 284 3.08 18.30 -6.56
C ARG A 284 4.21 18.41 -7.60
N SER A 285 5.46 18.10 -7.24
CA SER A 285 6.59 18.10 -8.18
C SER A 285 6.64 16.84 -9.06
N LEU A 286 5.94 15.76 -8.67
CA LEU A 286 5.94 14.48 -9.40
C LEU A 286 4.87 14.39 -10.49
N CYS A 287 4.01 15.41 -10.58
CA CYS A 287 3.03 15.62 -11.65
C CYS A 287 2.95 17.13 -11.96
N PRO A 288 3.92 17.72 -12.68
CA PRO A 288 3.70 19.01 -13.33
C PRO A 288 2.72 18.75 -14.49
N SER A 289 1.42 18.79 -14.21
CA SER A 289 0.41 18.69 -15.27
C SER A 289 0.43 19.99 -16.07
N ASP A 290 1.31 20.09 -17.06
CA ASP A 290 1.20 21.11 -18.12
C ASP A 290 0.01 20.79 -19.06
N ASP A 291 -0.59 19.61 -18.93
CA ASP A 291 -1.73 19.20 -19.72
C ASP A 291 -3.04 19.58 -19.03
N GLN A 292 -3.45 20.85 -19.18
CA GLN A 292 -4.73 21.38 -18.67
C GLN A 292 -5.96 20.61 -19.16
N ASN A 293 -5.82 19.74 -20.18
CA ASN A 293 -6.91 18.96 -20.77
C ASN A 293 -6.94 17.47 -20.40
N SER A 294 -5.93 16.96 -19.68
CA SER A 294 -5.91 15.58 -19.19
C SER A 294 -6.58 15.51 -17.82
N TYR A 295 -7.92 15.50 -17.80
CA TYR A 295 -8.75 15.40 -16.59
C TYR A 295 -8.58 14.11 -15.76
N VAL A 296 -7.72 13.20 -16.21
CA VAL A 296 -7.38 11.94 -15.54
C VAL A 296 -5.98 12.04 -14.97
N ASP A 297 -5.77 12.92 -13.99
CA ASP A 297 -4.48 13.00 -13.32
C ASP A 297 -4.50 12.64 -11.83
N LEU A 298 -3.52 11.82 -11.48
CA LEU A 298 -3.51 10.99 -10.29
C LEU A 298 -3.08 11.73 -9.01
N ALA A 299 -2.99 13.07 -9.06
CA ALA A 299 -2.26 13.87 -8.08
C ALA A 299 -2.85 15.28 -7.78
N LEU A 300 -4.17 15.47 -7.85
CA LEU A 300 -4.79 16.69 -7.29
C LEU A 300 -4.96 16.53 -5.77
N SER A 301 -4.57 17.54 -4.98
CA SER A 301 -4.90 17.57 -3.55
C SER A 301 -6.41 17.64 -3.34
N ALA A 302 -6.90 17.12 -2.21
CA ALA A 302 -8.33 17.13 -1.89
C ALA A 302 -8.95 18.52 -2.13
N ASP A 303 -8.29 19.56 -1.61
CA ASP A 303 -8.64 20.98 -1.80
C ASP A 303 -8.72 21.41 -3.28
N VAL A 304 -7.70 21.08 -4.10
CA VAL A 304 -7.67 21.48 -5.52
C VAL A 304 -8.68 20.67 -6.34
N TRP A 305 -8.88 19.40 -5.99
CA TRP A 305 -9.91 18.58 -6.60
C TRP A 305 -11.30 19.15 -6.29
N ALA A 306 -11.60 19.42 -5.03
CA ALA A 306 -12.87 19.99 -4.60
C ALA A 306 -13.12 21.37 -5.25
N GLU A 307 -12.10 22.22 -5.32
CA GLU A 307 -12.18 23.52 -6.00
C GLU A 307 -12.49 23.39 -7.49
N LYS A 308 -11.85 22.43 -8.19
CA LYS A 308 -12.15 22.17 -9.60
C LYS A 308 -13.56 21.63 -9.81
N ILE A 309 -14.06 20.79 -8.91
CA ILE A 309 -15.45 20.32 -8.99
C ILE A 309 -16.41 21.49 -8.82
N LEU A 310 -16.19 22.33 -7.80
CA LEU A 310 -17.01 23.52 -7.58
C LEU A 310 -16.95 24.49 -8.77
N GLN A 311 -15.79 24.68 -9.39
CA GLN A 311 -15.66 25.50 -10.59
C GLN A 311 -16.45 24.91 -11.76
N GLN A 312 -16.35 23.60 -12.01
CA GLN A 312 -17.14 22.96 -13.07
C GLN A 312 -18.63 23.05 -12.81
N THR A 313 -19.04 22.94 -11.55
CA THR A 313 -20.41 23.12 -11.12
C THR A 313 -20.90 24.54 -11.38
N ASP A 314 -20.10 25.56 -11.07
CA ASP A 314 -20.41 26.95 -11.39
C ASP A 314 -20.54 27.20 -12.91
N GLU A 315 -19.79 26.45 -13.73
CA GLU A 315 -19.78 26.58 -15.19
C GLU A 315 -20.89 25.77 -15.89
N LEU A 316 -21.27 24.60 -15.36
CA LEU A 316 -22.12 23.62 -16.05
C LEU A 316 -23.45 23.32 -15.32
N GLY A 317 -23.58 23.73 -14.06
CA GLY A 317 -24.66 23.34 -13.16
C GLY A 317 -24.45 21.95 -12.54
N PHE A 318 -25.00 21.73 -11.34
CA PHE A 318 -24.81 20.50 -10.55
C PHE A 318 -25.20 19.22 -11.29
N GLU A 319 -26.24 19.29 -12.12
CA GLU A 319 -26.79 18.12 -12.82
C GLU A 319 -25.92 17.66 -14.00
N ASN A 320 -25.07 18.55 -14.53
CA ASN A 320 -24.19 18.27 -15.66
C ASN A 320 -22.74 18.02 -15.23
N CYS A 321 -22.44 18.03 -13.93
CA CYS A 321 -21.15 17.63 -13.41
C CYS A 321 -20.89 16.13 -13.63
N LEU A 322 -20.20 15.80 -14.72
CA LEU A 322 -19.69 14.47 -14.99
C LEU A 322 -18.46 14.21 -14.10
N LEU A 323 -18.67 13.57 -12.94
CA LEU A 323 -17.54 13.04 -12.19
C LEU A 323 -17.04 11.74 -12.81
N LEU A 324 -15.73 11.71 -13.06
CA LEU A 324 -14.90 10.57 -13.48
C LEU A 324 -14.76 9.48 -12.38
N ALA A 325 -15.78 9.29 -11.55
CA ALA A 325 -15.85 8.16 -10.63
C ALA A 325 -16.54 7.00 -11.35
N GLY A 326 -15.81 5.91 -11.58
CA GLY A 326 -16.40 4.69 -12.13
C GLY A 326 -17.65 4.27 -11.32
N ASN A 327 -18.82 4.50 -11.93
CA ASN A 327 -20.13 3.93 -11.59
C ASN A 327 -20.85 4.39 -10.31
N THR A 328 -20.73 5.65 -9.87
CA THR A 328 -21.71 6.24 -8.93
C THR A 328 -22.12 7.64 -9.39
N THR A 329 -23.42 7.83 -9.59
CA THR A 329 -24.07 9.04 -10.11
C THR A 329 -23.86 10.25 -9.19
N THR A 330 -23.24 11.29 -9.72
CA THR A 330 -22.88 12.58 -9.09
C THR A 330 -23.99 13.32 -8.32
N PRO A 331 -25.28 13.29 -8.75
CA PRO A 331 -26.33 14.07 -8.08
C PRO A 331 -26.49 13.69 -6.60
N ASP A 332 -26.34 12.41 -6.26
CA ASP A 332 -26.61 11.93 -4.90
C ASP A 332 -25.55 12.40 -3.89
N LEU A 333 -24.29 12.60 -4.30
CA LEU A 333 -23.23 13.04 -3.39
C LEU A 333 -23.33 14.52 -3.06
N ILE A 334 -23.72 15.34 -4.04
CA ILE A 334 -23.88 16.78 -3.82
C ILE A 334 -25.24 17.06 -3.15
N LEU A 335 -26.31 16.32 -3.49
CA LEU A 335 -27.58 16.42 -2.76
C LEU A 335 -27.44 15.96 -1.31
N ASN A 336 -26.71 14.88 -1.02
CA ASN A 336 -26.48 14.45 0.37
C ASN A 336 -25.63 15.45 1.16
N ALA A 337 -24.80 16.25 0.48
CA ALA A 337 -24.02 17.29 1.14
C ALA A 337 -24.82 18.56 1.46
N LEU A 338 -25.94 18.74 0.78
CA LEU A 338 -26.84 19.89 0.90
C LEU A 338 -28.10 19.57 1.74
N GLN A 339 -28.26 18.32 2.19
CA GLN A 339 -29.33 17.82 3.07
C GLN A 339 -28.85 17.67 4.51
#